data_AF-F2Q0C6-F1
#
_entry.id   AF-F2Q0C6-F1
#
_cell.length_a   1.000
_cell.length_b   1.000
_cell.length_c   1.000
_cell.angle_alpha   90.00
_cell.angle_beta   90.00
_cell.angle_gamma   90.00
#
_symmetry.space_group_name_H-M   'P 1'
#
loop_
_entity.id
_entity.type
_entity.pdbx_description
1 polymer ?
#
loop_
_entity_poly.entity_id
_entity_poly.type
_entity_poly.pdbx_seq_one_letter_code
_entity_poly.pdbx_strand_id
1 'polypeptide(L)'
;MSDATLCISNIRQLPEHCELCVDTIRHHGGFEDMTARIEKVLASKDPGLTDENDWEEFSLKDVKVYIPGKTRYANILSASEDNPLMVTGQLEEVDEDQESLVLDGDYLQKRVVIQNVTHYAYGQDGDGGVGIWAAGDAGWFSISPAKGYKPMFQEVVEAVDLLYFLVDQYQPKKRKGKNRKKLTWEFLLDEVCHPLFIFLLRWTY
;
A
#
# COMPACT_ATOMS: atom_id res chain seq x y z
N MET A 1 -11.70 -29.10 -23.97
CA MET A 1 -12.80 -28.46 -23.22
C MET A 1 -12.35 -28.46 -21.77
N SER A 2 -11.83 -27.31 -21.36
CA SER A 2 -11.17 -27.10 -20.08
C SER A 2 -12.24 -26.90 -19.03
N ASP A 3 -12.23 -27.77 -18.03
CA ASP A 3 -13.08 -27.68 -16.85
C ASP A 3 -12.13 -27.38 -15.68
N ALA A 4 -12.23 -26.18 -15.14
CA ALA A 4 -11.53 -25.75 -13.94
C ALA A 4 -12.48 -24.84 -13.15
N THR A 5 -13.34 -25.51 -12.41
CA THR A 5 -14.09 -25.10 -11.24
C THR A 5 -13.46 -23.94 -10.48
N LEU A 6 -14.14 -22.78 -10.53
CA LEU A 6 -14.06 -21.72 -9.55
C LEU A 6 -14.43 -22.27 -8.17
N CYS A 7 -13.50 -22.22 -7.22
CA CYS A 7 -13.82 -22.42 -5.81
C CYS A 7 -14.50 -21.16 -5.27
N ILE A 8 -15.83 -21.19 -5.31
CA ILE A 8 -16.70 -20.35 -4.48
C ILE A 8 -16.79 -21.04 -3.10
N SER A 9 -16.27 -20.42 -2.05
CA SER A 9 -16.68 -20.74 -0.67
C SER A 9 -17.40 -19.57 -0.02
N ASN A 10 -18.71 -19.60 -0.27
CA ASN A 10 -19.80 -19.43 0.69
C ASN A 10 -20.07 -18.05 1.32
N ILE A 11 -21.07 -17.41 0.72
CA ILE A 11 -22.07 -16.52 1.31
C ILE A 11 -22.46 -16.97 2.72
N ARG A 12 -22.22 -16.11 3.71
CA ARG A 12 -23.03 -16.02 4.93
C ARG A 12 -23.40 -14.56 5.17
N GLN A 13 -24.69 -14.30 4.98
CA GLN A 13 -25.51 -13.24 5.56
C GLN A 13 -24.79 -11.99 6.10
N LEU A 14 -24.88 -10.92 5.30
CA LEU A 14 -24.92 -9.54 5.75
C LEU A 14 -25.86 -9.37 6.95
N PRO A 15 -25.48 -8.60 7.98
CA PRO A 15 -26.34 -7.58 8.51
C PRO A 15 -26.11 -6.30 7.69
N GLU A 16 -27.18 -5.83 7.04
CA GLU A 16 -27.31 -4.43 6.64
C GLU A 16 -27.12 -3.52 7.86
N HIS A 17 -26.56 -2.33 7.62
CA HIS A 17 -26.16 -1.28 8.58
C HIS A 17 -24.76 -1.37 9.20
N CYS A 18 -23.80 -0.76 8.51
CA CYS A 18 -22.72 0.02 9.12
C CYS A 18 -22.54 1.35 8.35
N GLU A 19 -23.63 2.09 8.16
CA GLU A 19 -23.52 3.56 8.17
C GLU A 19 -23.60 3.99 9.64
N LEU A 20 -22.79 5.00 10.02
CA LEU A 20 -22.48 5.49 11.37
C LEU A 20 -21.21 4.80 11.94
N CYS A 21 -20.06 5.45 12.06
CA CYS A 21 -19.85 6.77 12.66
C CYS A 21 -18.76 7.58 11.93
N VAL A 22 -19.16 8.68 11.28
CA VAL A 22 -18.27 9.84 11.10
C VAL A 22 -18.86 11.08 11.77
N ASP A 23 -20.16 11.13 12.02
CA ASP A 23 -20.78 12.31 12.59
C ASP A 23 -21.12 12.12 14.07
N THR A 24 -20.26 12.64 14.95
CA THR A 24 -20.63 13.52 16.07
C THR A 24 -19.36 13.94 16.81
N ILE A 25 -18.74 15.01 16.34
CA ILE A 25 -18.07 15.98 17.22
C ILE A 25 -18.65 17.34 16.85
N ARG A 26 -19.77 17.72 17.46
CA ARG A 26 -20.11 19.14 17.55
C ARG A 26 -19.38 19.67 18.76
N HIS A 27 -18.50 20.66 18.61
CA HIS A 27 -18.37 21.83 19.49
C HIS A 27 -17.22 22.75 19.05
N HIS A 28 -17.59 23.99 18.71
CA HIS A 28 -16.80 25.24 18.69
C HIS A 28 -15.61 25.39 17.71
N GLY A 29 -15.94 25.98 16.54
CA GLY A 29 -15.18 27.00 15.79
C GLY A 29 -13.64 26.98 15.82
N GLY A 30 -13.04 26.51 14.72
CA GLY A 30 -11.71 26.96 14.27
C GLY A 30 -10.65 25.88 14.01
N PHE A 31 -10.92 24.59 14.24
CA PHE A 31 -9.89 23.53 14.16
C PHE A 31 -10.25 22.33 13.24
N GLU A 32 -11.44 22.33 12.64
CA GLU A 32 -11.97 21.18 11.87
C GLU A 32 -11.36 20.98 10.46
N ASP A 33 -10.54 21.89 9.94
CA ASP A 33 -10.04 21.81 8.55
C ASP A 33 -8.60 21.23 8.41
N MET A 34 -8.00 20.72 9.48
CA MET A 34 -6.63 20.19 9.42
C MET A 34 -6.56 18.69 9.10
N THR A 35 -7.69 18.01 8.90
CA THR A 35 -7.71 16.61 8.47
C THR A 35 -8.82 16.34 7.46
N ALA A 36 -8.48 15.75 6.32
CA ALA A 36 -9.39 15.43 5.24
C ALA A 36 -9.29 13.96 4.84
N ARG A 37 -10.35 13.42 4.23
CA ARG A 37 -10.27 12.14 3.54
C ARG A 37 -9.61 12.31 2.18
N ILE A 38 -8.83 11.33 1.76
CA ILE A 38 -8.08 11.43 0.49
C ILE A 38 -9.01 11.63 -0.73
N GLU A 39 -10.18 11.01 -0.72
CA GLU A 39 -11.24 11.14 -1.75
C GLU A 39 -11.78 12.56 -1.93
N LYS A 40 -11.54 13.46 -0.97
CA LYS A 40 -11.92 14.87 -1.04
C LYS A 40 -10.77 15.78 -1.49
N VAL A 41 -9.56 15.22 -1.54
CA VAL A 41 -8.32 15.95 -1.84
C VAL A 41 -7.80 15.60 -3.23
N LEU A 42 -7.85 14.32 -3.60
CA LEU A 42 -7.47 13.81 -4.90
C LEU A 42 -8.66 13.13 -5.58
N ALA A 43 -8.74 13.28 -6.89
CA ALA A 43 -9.67 12.54 -7.72
C ALA A 43 -9.37 11.05 -7.64
N SER A 44 -10.42 10.22 -7.68
CA SER A 44 -10.24 8.78 -7.82
C SER A 44 -9.55 8.46 -9.15
N LYS A 45 -8.75 7.39 -9.15
CA LYS A 45 -8.09 6.89 -10.35
C LYS A 45 -9.10 6.63 -11.47
N ASP A 46 -8.64 6.72 -12.71
CA ASP A 46 -9.46 6.39 -13.88
C ASP A 46 -9.93 4.93 -13.79
N PRO A 47 -11.25 4.65 -13.78
CA PRO A 47 -11.76 3.28 -13.74
C PRO A 47 -11.40 2.44 -14.97
N GLY A 48 -10.93 3.07 -16.06
CA GLY A 48 -10.36 2.38 -17.22
C GLY A 48 -8.99 1.75 -16.97
N LEU A 49 -8.26 2.17 -15.92
CA LEU A 49 -6.97 1.61 -15.53
C LEU A 49 -7.19 0.37 -14.66
N THR A 50 -7.22 -0.80 -15.30
CA THR A 50 -7.39 -2.08 -14.62
C THR A 50 -6.08 -2.66 -14.08
N ASP A 51 -4.93 -2.20 -14.59
CA ASP A 51 -3.62 -2.62 -14.11
C ASP A 51 -3.13 -1.63 -13.03
N GLU A 52 -2.77 -2.15 -11.86
CA GLU A 52 -2.27 -1.36 -10.74
C GLU A 52 -0.93 -0.69 -11.04
N ASN A 53 -0.19 -1.17 -12.04
CA ASN A 53 1.08 -0.55 -12.50
C ASN A 53 0.90 0.80 -13.19
N ASP A 54 -0.30 1.04 -13.71
CA ASP A 54 -0.63 2.25 -14.44
C ASP A 54 -1.27 3.30 -13.51
N TRP A 55 -1.43 2.98 -12.23
CA TRP A 55 -1.97 3.91 -11.25
C TRP A 55 -0.95 5.02 -10.95
N GLU A 56 -1.49 6.21 -10.75
CA GLU A 56 -0.73 7.38 -10.32
C GLU A 56 -0.06 7.13 -8.97
N GLU A 57 1.13 7.69 -8.80
CA GLU A 57 1.90 7.61 -7.58
C GLU A 57 1.99 8.99 -6.91
N PHE A 58 1.71 9.05 -5.61
CA PHE A 58 1.78 10.25 -4.79
C PHE A 58 2.69 10.03 -3.59
N SER A 59 3.28 11.09 -3.06
CA SER A 59 4.16 11.02 -1.89
C SER A 59 3.46 11.44 -0.60
N LEU A 60 3.54 10.61 0.44
CA LEU A 60 3.05 10.94 1.79
C LEU A 60 4.20 11.02 2.81
N LYS A 61 4.18 12.09 3.61
CA LYS A 61 5.05 12.25 4.78
C LYS A 61 4.31 12.16 6.10
N ASP A 62 5.06 12.02 7.18
CA ASP A 62 4.55 11.87 8.54
C ASP A 62 3.46 10.79 8.64
N VAL A 63 3.73 9.66 7.97
CA VAL A 63 2.77 8.57 7.83
C VAL A 63 2.66 7.73 9.09
N LYS A 64 1.43 7.33 9.41
CA LYS A 64 1.09 6.38 10.46
C LYS A 64 0.02 5.43 9.93
N VAL A 65 0.15 4.15 10.28
CA VAL A 65 -0.77 3.10 9.85
C VAL A 65 -1.48 2.50 11.07
N TYR A 66 -2.78 2.27 10.95
CA TYR A 66 -3.65 1.79 12.02
C TYR A 66 -4.60 0.71 11.52
N ILE A 67 -5.10 -0.09 12.44
CA ILE A 67 -6.34 -0.86 12.21
C ILE A 67 -7.52 0.08 12.54
N PRO A 68 -8.56 0.16 11.69
CA PRO A 68 -9.74 0.99 11.96
C PRO A 68 -10.30 0.77 13.38
N GLY A 69 -10.58 1.87 14.08
CA GLY A 69 -11.09 1.85 15.45
C GLY A 69 -10.06 1.50 16.54
N LYS A 70 -8.81 1.18 16.18
CA LYS A 70 -7.72 0.94 17.13
C LYS A 70 -6.77 2.14 17.17
N THR A 71 -6.14 2.36 18.32
CA THR A 71 -5.20 3.47 18.55
C THR A 71 -3.74 3.07 18.35
N ARG A 72 -3.44 1.77 18.32
CA ARG A 72 -2.09 1.25 18.14
C ARG A 72 -1.71 1.23 16.66
N TYR A 73 -0.44 1.49 16.39
CA TYR A 73 0.13 1.31 15.06
C TYR A 73 -0.01 -0.13 14.59
N ALA A 74 -0.22 -0.28 13.29
CA ALA A 74 -0.34 -1.55 12.59
C ALA A 74 0.76 -1.69 11.55
N ASN A 75 1.24 -2.92 11.36
CA ASN A 75 2.22 -3.22 10.31
C ASN A 75 1.51 -3.21 8.96
N ILE A 76 1.99 -2.43 7.99
CA ILE A 76 1.38 -2.32 6.67
C ILE A 76 1.33 -3.64 5.90
N LEU A 77 2.30 -4.55 6.11
CA LEU A 77 2.30 -5.88 5.50
C LEU A 77 1.14 -6.76 5.97
N SER A 78 0.38 -6.33 6.98
CA SER A 78 -0.84 -7.03 7.41
C SER A 78 -2.09 -6.60 6.64
N ALA A 79 -1.99 -5.61 5.75
CA ALA A 79 -3.12 -5.19 4.93
C ALA A 79 -3.59 -6.34 4.03
N SER A 80 -4.90 -6.56 4.05
CA SER A 80 -5.58 -7.56 3.23
C SER A 80 -7.08 -7.22 3.22
N GLU A 81 -7.87 -7.91 2.39
CA GLU A 81 -9.33 -7.74 2.37
C GLU A 81 -9.99 -8.02 3.74
N ASP A 82 -9.49 -9.00 4.49
CA ASP A 82 -10.00 -9.35 5.83
C ASP A 82 -9.44 -8.44 6.94
N ASN A 83 -8.35 -7.71 6.66
CA ASN A 83 -7.72 -6.79 7.60
C ASN A 83 -7.39 -5.45 6.92
N PRO A 84 -8.42 -4.66 6.55
CA PRO A 84 -8.22 -3.36 5.94
C PRO A 84 -7.59 -2.40 6.95
N LEU A 85 -6.58 -1.66 6.50
CA LEU A 85 -5.88 -0.69 7.31
C LEU A 85 -6.36 0.74 7.02
N MET A 86 -6.00 1.65 7.92
CA MET A 86 -6.15 3.09 7.77
C MET A 86 -4.76 3.72 7.76
N VAL A 87 -4.47 4.50 6.73
CA VAL A 87 -3.21 5.22 6.58
C VAL A 87 -3.49 6.71 6.75
N THR A 88 -2.67 7.38 7.55
CA THR A 88 -2.77 8.83 7.77
C THR A 88 -1.42 9.47 7.48
N GLY A 89 -1.41 10.64 6.87
CA GLY A 89 -0.17 11.31 6.44
C GLY A 89 -0.41 12.74 5.99
N GLN A 90 0.61 13.40 5.47
CA GLN A 90 0.48 14.66 4.75
C GLN A 90 0.89 14.41 3.31
N LEU A 91 0.05 14.84 2.37
CA LEU A 91 0.39 14.78 0.96
C LEU A 91 1.52 15.79 0.69
N GLU A 92 2.57 15.32 0.02
CA GLU A 92 3.61 16.20 -0.50
C GLU A 92 3.13 16.87 -1.79
N GLU A 93 3.91 17.84 -2.29
CA GLU A 93 3.58 18.53 -3.53
C GLU A 93 3.39 17.51 -4.66
N VAL A 94 2.26 17.58 -5.36
CA VAL A 94 2.00 16.72 -6.52
C VAL A 94 2.81 17.19 -7.71
N ASP A 95 3.16 16.27 -8.60
CA ASP A 95 3.88 16.62 -9.82
C ASP A 95 2.98 17.44 -10.78
N GLU A 96 3.61 18.24 -11.66
CA GLU A 96 2.91 19.17 -12.56
C GLU A 96 1.87 18.48 -13.47
N ASP A 97 2.16 17.24 -13.89
CA ASP A 97 1.26 16.43 -14.71
C ASP A 97 0.06 15.86 -13.93
N GLN A 98 0.18 15.80 -12.60
CA GLN A 98 -0.86 15.31 -11.69
C GLN A 98 -1.74 16.43 -11.11
N GLU A 99 -1.42 17.71 -11.33
CA GLU A 99 -2.19 18.85 -10.80
C GLU A 99 -3.69 18.76 -11.12
N SER A 100 -4.04 18.21 -12.30
CA SER A 100 -5.42 18.03 -12.72
C SER A 100 -6.24 17.08 -11.85
N LEU A 101 -5.57 16.23 -11.06
CA LEU A 101 -6.18 15.27 -10.13
C LEU A 101 -6.44 15.90 -8.75
N VAL A 102 -5.89 17.09 -8.47
CA VAL A 102 -6.09 17.79 -7.20
C VAL A 102 -7.47 18.43 -7.16
N LEU A 103 -8.29 18.01 -6.20
CA LEU A 103 -9.63 18.57 -5.96
C LEU A 103 -9.61 19.73 -4.95
N ASP A 104 -8.67 19.70 -4.01
CA ASP A 104 -8.52 20.69 -2.94
C ASP A 104 -7.11 21.29 -2.99
N GLY A 105 -6.99 22.54 -3.43
CA GLY A 105 -5.70 23.22 -3.58
C GLY A 105 -4.97 23.52 -2.26
N ASP A 106 -5.65 23.45 -1.11
CA ASP A 106 -5.05 23.69 0.20
C ASP A 106 -4.52 22.39 0.85
N TYR A 107 -4.37 21.31 0.07
CA TYR A 107 -4.00 19.97 0.55
C TYR A 107 -2.71 19.92 1.37
N LEU A 108 -1.72 20.77 1.04
CA LEU A 108 -0.43 20.83 1.74
C LEU A 108 -0.56 21.22 3.23
N GLN A 109 -1.66 21.87 3.60
CA GLN A 109 -1.93 22.27 4.99
C GLN A 109 -2.71 21.22 5.78
N LYS A 110 -3.13 20.13 5.13
CA LYS A 110 -4.04 19.13 5.69
C LYS A 110 -3.33 17.81 5.94
N ARG A 111 -3.77 17.12 6.97
CA ARG A 111 -3.50 15.69 7.15
C ARG A 111 -4.54 14.89 6.37
N VAL A 112 -4.11 13.97 5.53
CA VAL A 112 -5.02 13.10 4.78
C VAL A 112 -5.20 11.76 5.49
N VAL A 113 -6.39 11.19 5.32
CA VAL A 113 -6.75 9.84 5.77
C VAL A 113 -7.15 9.01 4.55
N ILE A 114 -6.43 7.92 4.34
CA ILE A 114 -6.76 6.87 3.38
C ILE A 114 -7.39 5.73 4.17
N GLN A 115 -8.62 5.39 3.82
CA GLN A 115 -9.37 4.30 4.44
C GLN A 115 -9.31 3.06 3.54
N ASN A 116 -9.64 1.90 4.13
CA ASN A 116 -9.76 0.65 3.40
C ASN A 116 -8.50 0.25 2.60
N VAL A 117 -7.32 0.49 3.18
CA VAL A 117 -6.05 0.08 2.55
C VAL A 117 -5.91 -1.43 2.71
N THR A 118 -6.14 -2.16 1.63
CA THR A 118 -6.06 -3.63 1.57
C THR A 118 -4.85 -4.11 0.77
N HIS A 119 -4.31 -3.26 -0.10
CA HIS A 119 -3.16 -3.55 -0.95
C HIS A 119 -1.98 -2.65 -0.58
N TYR A 120 -0.78 -3.23 -0.68
CA TYR A 120 0.48 -2.56 -0.47
C TYR A 120 1.49 -3.05 -1.51
N ALA A 121 2.51 -2.24 -1.77
CA ALA A 121 3.65 -2.63 -2.58
C ALA A 121 4.95 -2.30 -1.84
N TYR A 122 6.03 -2.96 -2.24
CA TYR A 122 7.38 -2.65 -1.79
C TYR A 122 8.35 -2.82 -2.95
N GLY A 123 9.51 -2.17 -2.85
CA GLY A 123 10.50 -2.10 -3.92
C GLY A 123 11.83 -1.62 -3.37
N GLN A 124 12.88 -1.75 -4.17
CA GLN A 124 14.22 -1.28 -3.82
C GLN A 124 14.69 -0.29 -4.89
N ASP A 125 15.25 0.83 -4.47
CA ASP A 125 15.90 1.78 -5.37
C ASP A 125 17.30 1.31 -5.79
N GLY A 126 17.92 2.03 -6.72
CA GLY A 126 19.25 1.71 -7.24
C GLY A 126 20.38 1.76 -6.20
N ASP A 127 20.15 2.43 -5.06
CA ASP A 127 21.10 2.54 -3.94
C ASP A 127 20.83 1.52 -2.83
N GLY A 128 19.81 0.67 -2.98
CA GLY A 128 19.43 -0.35 -2.02
C GLY A 128 18.39 0.09 -0.98
N GLY A 129 17.87 1.30 -1.08
CA GLY A 129 16.80 1.83 -0.22
C GLY A 129 15.48 1.14 -0.50
N VAL A 130 14.76 0.74 0.56
CA VAL A 130 13.44 0.09 0.43
C VAL A 130 12.33 1.14 0.43
N GLY A 131 11.57 1.18 -0.66
CA GLY A 131 10.31 1.90 -0.78
C GLY A 131 9.12 1.03 -0.37
N ILE A 132 8.09 1.66 0.20
CA ILE A 132 6.84 1.01 0.58
C ILE A 132 5.68 1.92 0.17
N TRP A 133 4.66 1.33 -0.44
CA TRP A 133 3.48 2.03 -0.92
C TRP A 133 2.19 1.44 -0.36
N ALA A 134 1.20 2.29 -0.12
CA ALA A 134 -0.17 1.90 0.19
C ALA A 134 -1.08 2.21 -1.00
N ALA A 135 -2.00 1.29 -1.31
CA ALA A 135 -3.05 1.56 -2.29
C ALA A 135 -4.18 2.40 -1.68
N GLY A 136 -4.67 3.37 -2.43
CA GLY A 136 -5.90 4.10 -2.13
C GLY A 136 -6.76 4.32 -3.37
N ASP A 137 -7.83 5.08 -3.22
CA ASP A 137 -8.78 5.30 -4.32
C ASP A 137 -8.19 6.11 -5.47
N ALA A 138 -7.27 7.04 -5.17
CA ALA A 138 -6.61 7.90 -6.15
C ALA A 138 -5.40 7.24 -6.83
N GLY A 139 -4.79 6.22 -6.21
CA GLY A 139 -3.57 5.59 -6.72
C GLY A 139 -2.68 5.02 -5.61
N TRP A 140 -1.38 4.93 -5.89
CA TRP A 140 -0.36 4.51 -4.95
C TRP A 140 0.17 5.67 -4.13
N PHE A 141 0.46 5.41 -2.87
CA PHE A 141 1.01 6.39 -1.95
C PHE A 141 2.34 5.90 -1.38
N SER A 142 3.45 6.52 -1.79
CA SER A 142 4.77 6.25 -1.22
C SER A 142 4.80 6.75 0.24
N ILE A 143 5.39 5.96 1.13
CA ILE A 143 5.30 6.19 2.57
C ILE A 143 6.62 6.65 3.17
N SER A 144 6.64 7.88 3.67
CA SER A 144 7.67 8.38 4.59
C SER A 144 7.13 8.39 6.04
N PRO A 145 7.66 7.54 6.94
CA PRO A 145 7.05 7.28 8.23
C PRO A 145 7.20 8.45 9.21
N ALA A 146 6.15 8.72 10.00
CA ALA A 146 6.25 9.61 11.14
C ALA A 146 7.24 9.05 12.18
N LYS A 147 7.88 9.95 12.94
CA LYS A 147 8.85 9.59 14.00
C LYS A 147 8.33 8.51 14.97
N GLY A 148 7.05 8.56 15.34
CA GLY A 148 6.44 7.59 16.25
C GLY A 148 6.15 6.22 15.63
N TYR A 149 5.96 6.16 14.31
CA TYR A 149 5.72 4.93 13.55
C TYR A 149 7.01 4.28 13.03
N LYS A 150 8.09 5.05 12.95
CA LYS A 150 9.40 4.63 12.43
C LYS A 150 9.89 3.26 12.95
N PRO A 151 9.80 2.90 14.24
CA PRO A 151 10.25 1.58 14.70
C PRO A 151 9.53 0.42 13.99
N MET A 152 8.22 0.51 13.82
CA MET A 152 7.43 -0.51 13.13
C MET A 152 7.72 -0.51 11.62
N PHE A 153 7.92 0.66 11.03
CA PHE A 153 8.31 0.76 9.62
C PHE A 153 9.68 0.13 9.35
N GLN A 154 10.64 0.24 10.28
CA GLN A 154 11.95 -0.39 10.13
C GLN A 154 11.85 -1.93 10.15
N GLU A 155 10.96 -2.52 10.95
CA GLU A 155 10.69 -3.96 10.89
C GLU A 155 10.24 -4.40 9.49
N VAL A 156 9.44 -3.56 8.81
CA VAL A 156 9.00 -3.83 7.44
C VAL A 156 10.16 -3.72 6.45
N VAL A 157 10.97 -2.67 6.56
CA VAL A 157 12.16 -2.47 5.72
C VAL A 157 13.13 -3.65 5.87
N GLU A 158 13.42 -4.10 7.09
CA GLU A 158 14.27 -5.25 7.36
C GLU A 158 13.71 -6.53 6.75
N ALA A 159 12.39 -6.77 6.85
CA ALA A 159 11.75 -7.94 6.26
C ALA A 159 11.87 -7.96 4.72
N VAL A 160 11.69 -6.79 4.09
CA VAL A 160 11.82 -6.64 2.63
C VAL A 160 13.29 -6.78 2.18
N ASP A 161 14.23 -6.18 2.90
CA ASP A 161 15.67 -6.32 2.62
C ASP A 161 16.11 -7.79 2.70
N LEU A 162 15.67 -8.53 3.73
CA LEU A 162 15.92 -9.96 3.85
C LEU A 162 15.32 -10.75 2.67
N LEU A 163 14.13 -10.38 2.20
CA LEU A 163 13.52 -11.00 1.02
C LEU A 163 14.39 -10.80 -0.23
N TYR A 164 14.82 -9.56 -0.52
CA TYR A 164 15.68 -9.27 -1.67
C TYR A 164 17.06 -9.94 -1.55
N PHE A 165 17.64 -9.95 -0.34
CA PHE A 165 18.88 -10.68 -0.08
C PHE A 165 18.75 -12.17 -0.45
N LEU A 166 17.63 -12.81 -0.08
CA LEU A 166 17.38 -14.18 -0.48
C LEU A 166 17.25 -14.29 -2.00
N VAL A 167 16.45 -13.45 -2.65
CA VAL A 167 16.30 -13.45 -4.11
C VAL A 167 17.68 -13.38 -4.79
N ASP A 168 18.55 -12.46 -4.37
CA ASP A 168 19.89 -12.27 -4.94
C ASP A 168 20.84 -13.46 -4.73
N GLN A 169 20.77 -14.13 -3.57
CA GLN A 169 21.58 -15.32 -3.31
C GLN A 169 21.20 -16.48 -4.23
N TYR A 170 19.90 -16.60 -4.53
CA TYR A 170 19.37 -17.72 -5.28
C TYR A 170 19.30 -17.45 -6.79
N GLN A 171 19.41 -16.19 -7.25
CA GLN A 171 19.55 -15.87 -8.67
C GLN A 171 20.67 -16.73 -9.25
N PRO A 172 20.40 -17.55 -10.30
CA PRO A 172 21.39 -18.46 -10.84
C PRO A 172 22.51 -17.64 -11.48
N LYS A 173 23.54 -17.31 -10.68
CA LYS A 173 24.85 -16.93 -11.19
C LYS A 173 25.19 -17.98 -12.22
N LYS A 174 25.51 -17.57 -13.47
CA LYS A 174 25.98 -18.46 -14.55
C LYS A 174 27.22 -19.23 -14.08
N ARG A 175 27.04 -20.23 -13.20
CA ARG A 175 28.08 -21.02 -12.57
C ARG A 175 28.03 -22.36 -13.26
N LYS A 176 29.01 -22.56 -14.13
CA LYS A 176 29.35 -23.87 -14.69
C LYS A 176 29.51 -24.86 -13.54
N GLY A 177 28.61 -25.84 -13.49
CA GLY A 177 28.78 -27.12 -12.78
C GLY A 177 28.63 -27.10 -11.26
N LYS A 178 27.48 -27.58 -10.77
CA LYS A 178 27.33 -28.80 -9.96
C LYS A 178 25.93 -28.85 -9.34
N ASN A 179 25.30 -30.02 -9.45
CA ASN A 179 24.01 -30.36 -8.86
C ASN A 179 23.95 -30.02 -7.36
N ARG A 180 23.23 -28.95 -7.02
CA ARG A 180 22.62 -28.77 -5.70
C ARG A 180 21.11 -28.88 -5.88
N LYS A 181 20.45 -29.53 -4.92
CA LYS A 181 18.99 -29.73 -4.92
C LYS A 181 18.31 -28.37 -5.07
N LYS A 182 17.49 -28.26 -6.11
CA LYS A 182 16.77 -27.07 -6.53
C LYS A 182 15.60 -26.85 -5.55
N LEU A 183 15.72 -25.91 -4.61
CA LEU A 183 14.51 -25.25 -4.10
C LEU A 183 14.02 -24.41 -5.28
N THR A 184 12.89 -24.80 -5.86
CA THR A 184 12.31 -24.12 -7.01
C THR A 184 11.69 -22.81 -6.54
N TRP A 185 11.91 -21.74 -7.32
CA TRP A 185 11.34 -20.42 -7.11
C TRP A 185 9.83 -20.41 -6.92
N GLU A 186 9.16 -21.36 -7.58
CA GLU A 186 7.74 -21.67 -7.39
C GLU A 186 7.40 -21.83 -5.89
N PHE A 187 8.24 -22.50 -5.09
CA PHE A 187 7.97 -22.70 -3.66
C PHE A 187 8.11 -21.45 -2.77
N LEU A 188 8.92 -20.47 -3.19
CA LEU A 188 9.09 -19.20 -2.44
C LEU A 188 8.07 -18.14 -2.88
N LEU A 189 7.58 -18.23 -4.12
CA LEU A 189 6.66 -17.24 -4.71
C LEU A 189 5.19 -17.65 -4.58
N ASP A 190 4.88 -18.94 -4.64
CA ASP A 190 3.52 -19.47 -4.55
C ASP A 190 2.94 -19.36 -3.12
N GLU A 191 3.82 -19.26 -2.10
CA GLU A 191 3.41 -19.13 -0.69
C GLU A 191 3.55 -17.70 -0.12
N VAL A 192 4.23 -16.78 -0.84
CA VAL A 192 4.55 -15.42 -0.32
C VAL A 192 4.16 -14.26 -1.27
N CYS A 193 4.04 -14.48 -2.59
CA CYS A 193 4.06 -13.37 -3.57
C CYS A 193 2.96 -13.38 -4.66
N HIS A 194 1.92 -14.20 -4.56
CA HIS A 194 1.00 -14.38 -5.70
C HIS A 194 0.14 -13.14 -6.11
N PRO A 195 0.09 -12.01 -5.36
CA PRO A 195 -0.34 -10.73 -5.93
C PRO A 195 0.73 -9.61 -5.95
N LEU A 196 1.91 -9.80 -5.35
CA LEU A 196 2.88 -8.71 -5.10
C LEU A 196 4.01 -8.61 -6.13
N PHE A 197 4.05 -9.49 -7.13
CA PHE A 197 5.19 -9.62 -8.05
C PHE A 197 5.26 -8.55 -9.15
N ILE A 198 4.30 -7.64 -9.20
CA ILE A 198 4.03 -6.84 -10.39
C ILE A 198 4.75 -5.46 -10.36
N PHE A 199 5.05 -4.89 -9.19
CA PHE A 199 5.82 -3.64 -9.09
C PHE A 199 7.32 -3.78 -9.42
N LEU A 200 7.85 -5.01 -9.41
CA LEU A 200 9.28 -5.28 -9.59
C LEU A 200 9.81 -5.06 -11.02
N LEU A 201 8.94 -4.99 -12.03
CA LEU A 201 9.36 -4.95 -13.44
C LEU A 201 9.48 -3.55 -14.05
N ARG A 202 9.03 -2.49 -13.36
CA ARG A 202 9.15 -1.09 -13.85
C ARG A 202 10.42 -0.37 -13.38
N TRP A 203 11.17 -0.93 -12.43
CA TRP A 203 12.37 -0.30 -11.82
C TRP A 203 13.72 -0.91 -12.24
N THR A 204 13.79 -1.56 -13.41
CA THR A 204 15.06 -2.03 -14.00
C THR A 204 15.28 -1.63 -15.46
N TYR A 205 14.79 -0.47 -15.90
CA TYR A 205 15.18 0.12 -17.20
C TYR A 205 15.27 1.63 -17.17
#